data_AF-X1PKC0-F1
#
_entry.id   AF-X1PKC0-F1
#
_cell.length_a   1.000
_cell.length_b   1.000
_cell.length_c   1.000
_cell.angle_alpha   90.00
_cell.angle_beta   90.00
_cell.angle_gamma   90.00
#
_symmetry.space_group_name_H-M   'P 1'
#
loop_
_entity.id
_entity.type
_entity.pdbx_description
1 polymer ?
#
loop_
_entity_poly.entity_id
_entity_poly.type
_entity_poly.pdbx_seq_one_letter_code
_entity_poly.pdbx_strand_id
1 'polypeptide(L)' 'MPEVKIGTPRSRTEITPEGAFEEYIEVEFYIDDARHHLRMSPIGFTAKLAEEAVRARAAELVAIQDKKITFPK' A
#
# COMPACT_ATOMS: atom_id res chain seq x y z
N MET A 1 -8.22 -11.76 -13.14
CA MET A 1 -7.44 -10.65 -12.56
C MET A 1 -7.95 -10.47 -11.13
N PRO A 2 -7.06 -10.37 -10.14
CA PRO A 2 -7.46 -10.18 -8.76
C PRO A 2 -8.18 -8.84 -8.62
N GLU A 3 -9.26 -8.83 -7.84
CA GLU A 3 -10.06 -7.63 -7.63
C GLU A 3 -9.34 -6.71 -6.64
N VAL A 4 -8.95 -5.51 -7.10
CA VAL A 4 -8.29 -4.52 -6.25
C VAL A 4 -9.31 -3.47 -5.82
N LYS A 5 -9.63 -3.44 -4.52
CA LYS A 5 -10.50 -2.40 -3.93
C LYS A 5 -9.66 -1.39 -3.18
N ILE A 6 -9.80 -0.12 -3.53
CA ILE A 6 -9.05 0.97 -2.90
C ILE A 6 -9.97 1.64 -1.88
N GLY A 7 -9.52 1.68 -0.63
CA GLY A 7 -10.19 2.39 0.45
C GLY A 7 -9.85 3.88 0.45
N THR A 8 -10.43 4.62 1.40
CA THR A 8 -10.19 6.06 1.54
C THR A 8 -8.78 6.32 2.09
N PRO A 9 -7.96 7.18 1.44
CA PRO A 9 -6.69 7.63 1.99
C PRO A 9 -6.86 8.34 3.32
N ARG A 10 -5.95 8.10 4.27
CA ARG A 10 -5.94 8.72 5.59
C ARG A 10 -4.60 9.38 5.88
N SER A 11 -4.63 10.63 6.32
CA SER A 11 -3.44 11.28 6.85
C SER A 11 -3.08 10.70 8.22
N ARG A 12 -1.82 10.35 8.41
CA ARG A 12 -1.25 9.86 9.67
C ARG A 12 0.05 10.59 9.98
N THR A 13 0.33 10.68 11.27
CA THR A 13 1.59 11.21 11.79
C THR A 13 2.16 10.15 12.71
N GLU A 14 3.42 9.78 12.50
CA GLU A 14 4.15 8.88 13.39
C GLU A 14 5.37 9.59 13.98
N ILE A 15 5.80 9.12 15.15
CA ILE A 15 7.06 9.54 15.75
C ILE A 15 8.11 8.54 15.29
N THR A 16 9.11 9.01 14.55
CA THR A 16 10.22 8.18 14.09
C THR A 16 11.06 7.70 15.30
N PRO A 17 11.87 6.65 15.15
CA PRO A 17 12.79 6.22 16.20
C PRO A 17 13.75 7.32 16.67
N GLU A 18 14.00 8.33 15.84
CA GLU A 18 14.84 9.50 16.12
C GLU A 18 14.08 10.61 16.87
N GLY A 19 12.78 10.44 17.12
CA GLY A 19 11.93 11.41 17.82
C GLY A 19 11.37 12.53 16.93
N ALA A 20 11.50 12.41 15.60
CA ALA A 20 10.90 13.36 14.66
C ALA A 20 9.45 13.00 14.35
N PHE A 21 8.60 14.00 14.14
CA PHE A 21 7.25 13.78 13.64
C PHE A 21 7.30 13.66 12.12
N GLU A 22 6.83 12.53 11.59
CA GLU A 22 6.76 12.27 10.16
C GLU A 22 5.30 12.09 9.73
N GLU A 23 4.85 12.94 8.81
CA GLU A 23 3.51 12.88 8.23
C GLU A 23 3.51 12.02 6.97
N TYR A 24 2.48 11.20 6.81
CA TYR A 24 2.28 10.35 5.65
C TYR A 24 0.80 10.12 5.35
N ILE A 25 0.51 9.82 4.09
CA ILE A 25 -0.81 9.35 3.66
C ILE A 25 -0.79 7.82 3.64
N GLU A 26 -1.66 7.21 4.42
CA GLU A 26 -1.93 5.78 4.39
C GLU A 26 -3.10 5.50 3.44
N VAL A 27 -2.83 4.74 2.38
CA VAL A 27 -3.86 4.27 1.45
C VAL A 27 -4.11 2.80 1.73
N GLU A 28 -5.32 2.49 2.19
CA GLU A 28 -5.76 1.12 2.42
C GLU A 28 -6.28 0.51 1.11
N PHE A 29 -5.94 -0.73 0.82
CA PHE A 29 -6.46 -1.45 -0.34
C PHE A 29 -6.56 -2.94 -0.08
N TYR A 30 -7.41 -3.62 -0.83
CA TYR A 30 -7.69 -5.05 -0.70
C TYR A 30 -7.38 -5.77 -2.01
N ILE A 31 -6.76 -6.95 -1.91
CA ILE A 31 -6.52 -7.88 -3.01
C ILE A 31 -7.11 -9.22 -2.59
N ASP A 32 -8.12 -9.74 -3.29
CA ASP A 32 -8.77 -11.04 -2.99
C ASP A 32 -9.08 -11.20 -1.47
N ASP A 33 -9.70 -10.16 -0.88
CA ASP A 33 -10.04 -10.03 0.55
C ASP A 33 -8.86 -9.86 1.53
N ALA A 34 -7.60 -9.90 1.07
CA ALA A 34 -6.44 -9.56 1.88
C ALA A 34 -6.25 -8.04 1.98
N ARG A 35 -6.21 -7.51 3.22
CA ARG A 35 -6.01 -6.08 3.49
C ARG A 35 -4.52 -5.71 3.42
N HIS A 36 -4.24 -4.64 2.68
CA HIS A 36 -2.92 -4.05 2.52
C HIS A 36 -2.94 -2.55 2.77
N HIS A 37 -1.78 -2.00 3.10
CA HIS A 37 -1.59 -0.58 3.33
C HIS A 37 -0.40 -0.11 2.48
N LEU A 38 -0.58 1.04 1.84
CA LEU A 38 0.48 1.75 1.13
C LEU A 38 0.74 3.07 1.85
N ARG A 39 2.00 3.28 2.24
CA ARG A 39 2.47 4.55 2.81
C ARG A 39 2.97 5.45 1.69
N MET A 40 2.44 6.66 1.62
CA MET A 40 2.79 7.67 0.62
C MET A 40 3.17 8.98 1.28
N SER A 41 4.03 9.76 0.62
CA SER A 41 4.31 11.14 1.04
C SER A 41 3.06 12.01 0.87
N PRO A 42 2.76 12.92 1.81
CA PRO A 42 1.67 13.88 1.66
C PRO A 42 2.03 14.98 0.66
N ILE A 43 3.32 15.21 0.40
CA ILE A 43 3.79 16.25 -0.52
C ILE A 43 3.44 15.84 -1.96
N GLY A 44 2.58 16.63 -2.61
CA GLY A 44 2.14 16.36 -3.97
C GLY A 44 1.16 15.19 -4.11
N PHE A 45 0.55 14.74 -3.00
CA PHE A 45 -0.43 13.68 -3.01
C PHE A 45 -1.66 14.05 -3.86
N THR A 46 -2.09 13.11 -4.72
CA THR A 46 -3.37 13.19 -5.43
C THR A 46 -4.03 11.82 -5.43
N ALA A 47 -5.37 11.78 -5.50
CA ALA A 47 -6.12 10.53 -5.57
C ALA A 47 -5.68 9.66 -6.77
N LYS A 48 -5.40 10.30 -7.92
CA LYS A 48 -4.91 9.61 -9.12
C LYS A 48 -3.56 8.92 -8.87
N LEU A 49 -2.60 9.61 -8.26
CA LEU A 49 -1.30 9.03 -7.92
C LEU A 49 -1.44 7.89 -6.92
N ALA A 50 -2.37 8.01 -5.96
CA ALA A 50 -2.67 6.94 -5.02
C ALA A 50 -3.20 5.69 -5.73
N GLU A 51 -4.15 5.86 -6.65
CA GLU A 51 -4.68 4.74 -7.43
C GLU A 51 -3.60 4.06 -8.29
N GLU A 52 -2.77 4.85 -8.99
CA GLU A 52 -1.68 4.32 -9.81
C GLU A 52 -0.66 3.54 -8.97
N ALA A 53 -0.27 4.08 -7.82
CA ALA A 53 0.66 3.44 -6.90
C ALA A 53 0.08 2.16 -6.29
N VAL A 54 -1.21 2.17 -5.91
CA VAL A 54 -1.90 0.97 -5.40
C VAL A 54 -2.00 -0.11 -6.48
N ARG A 55 -2.35 0.25 -7.72
CA ARG A 55 -2.41 -0.73 -8.82
C ARG A 55 -1.04 -1.35 -9.12
N ALA A 56 0.00 -0.53 -9.14
CA ALA A 56 1.37 -1.01 -9.31
C ALA A 56 1.76 -1.97 -8.18
N ARG A 57 1.49 -1.57 -6.93
CA ARG A 57 1.80 -2.40 -5.76
C ARG A 57 1.00 -3.70 -5.72
N ALA A 58 -0.28 -3.66 -6.11
CA ALA A 58 -1.11 -4.84 -6.19
C ALA A 58 -0.62 -5.81 -7.27
N ALA A 59 -0.20 -5.31 -8.44
CA ALA A 59 0.39 -6.14 -9.48
C ALA A 59 1.69 -6.84 -9.00
N GLU A 60 2.54 -6.13 -8.24
CA GLU A 60 3.72 -6.75 -7.62
C GLU A 60 3.36 -7.84 -6.62
N LEU A 61 2.40 -7.58 -5.72
CA LEU A 61 1.98 -8.54 -4.70
C LEU A 61 1.39 -9.80 -5.32
N VAL A 62 0.57 -9.64 -6.36
CA VAL A 62 -0.01 -10.75 -7.12
C VAL A 62 1.07 -11.54 -7.85
N ALA A 63 2.05 -10.86 -8.46
CA ALA A 63 3.17 -11.52 -9.11
C ALA A 63 4.05 -12.31 -8.10
N ILE A 64 4.21 -11.80 -6.88
CA ILE A 64 4.91 -12.51 -5.80
C ILE A 64 4.08 -13.70 -5.29
N GLN A 65 2.77 -13.56 -5.17
CA GLN A 65 1.88 -14.64 -4.73
C GLN A 65 1.82 -15.79 -5.75
N ASP A 66 1.79 -15.45 -7.04
CA ASP A 66 1.83 -16.43 -8.15
C ASP A 66 3.18 -17.14 -8.24
N LYS A 67 4.27 -16.41 -7.94
CA LYS A 67 5.57 -17.01 -7.64
C LYS A 67 5.53 -17.67 -6.25
N LYS A 68 4.82 -18.80 -6.12
CA LYS A 68 4.87 -19.68 -4.94
C LYS A 68 6.29 -19.73 -4.40
N ILE A 69 6.55 -19.00 -3.31
CA ILE A 69 7.76 -19.19 -2.51
C ILE A 69 7.51 -20.52 -1.80
N THR A 70 7.90 -21.61 -2.45
CA THR A 70 7.99 -22.92 -1.80
C THR A 70 9.09 -22.78 -0.76
N PHE A 71 8.71 -22.56 0.49
CA PHE A 71 9.61 -22.76 1.61
C PHE A 71 9.86 -24.27 1.72
N PRO A 72 11.09 -24.77 1.52
CA PRO A 72 11.40 -26.16 1.80
C PRO A 72 11.13 -26.41 3.29
N LYS A 73 10.43 -27.52 3.55
CA LYS A 73 10.02 -27.97 4.89
C LYS A 73 11.21 -28.44 5.71
#